data_AF-A0A7X9JKF2-F1
#
_entry.id   AF-A0A7X9JKF2-F1
#
_cell.length_a   1.000
_cell.length_b   1.000
_cell.length_c   1.000
_cell.angle_alpha   90.00
_cell.angle_beta   90.00
_cell.angle_gamma   90.00
#
_symmetry.space_group_name_H-M   'P 1'
#
loop_
_entity.id
_entity.type
_entity.pdbx_description
1 polymer ?
#
loop_
_entity_poly.entity_id
_entity_poly.type
_entity_poly.pdbx_seq_one_letter_code
_entity_poly.pdbx_strand_id
1 'polypeptide(L)'
;SPIEVLVQKIHPQSYNVTLYKEELNKKEKSNFNALENLLLNLSTDGIIVVDRFGYIQYSNYAFSEISKYSVETLKNKLFYPLFVRSNEWSQHSGKETLCYDDLLALDGALIPVQIIRHNIKINQNEKGTVYIIKNISQLKIVEN
;
A
#
# COMPACT_ATOMS: atom_id res chain seq x y z
N SER A 1 -0.68 40.30 -3.31
CA SER A 1 0.48 41.16 -3.66
C SER A 1 0.05 42.24 -4.65
N PRO A 2 0.64 43.46 -4.66
CA PRO A 2 0.37 44.49 -5.69
C PRO A 2 0.49 43.96 -7.13
N ILE A 3 1.30 42.91 -7.33
CA ILE A 3 1.51 42.23 -8.62
C ILE A 3 0.28 41.38 -9.04
N GLU A 4 -0.40 40.70 -8.10
CA GLU A 4 -1.59 39.86 -8.42
C GLU A 4 -2.79 40.71 -8.85
N VAL A 5 -2.95 41.89 -8.26
CA VAL A 5 -4.00 42.86 -8.60
C VAL A 5 -3.79 43.43 -10.01
N LEU A 6 -2.53 43.59 -10.43
CA LEU A 6 -2.18 44.07 -11.77
C LEU A 6 -2.46 43.00 -12.85
N VAL A 7 -2.17 41.73 -12.56
CA VAL A 7 -2.42 40.59 -13.47
C VAL A 7 -3.93 40.37 -13.71
N GLN A 8 -4.77 40.54 -12.67
CA GLN A 8 -6.23 40.47 -12.80
C GLN A 8 -6.83 41.54 -13.72
N LYS A 9 -6.23 42.73 -13.79
CA LYS A 9 -6.72 43.84 -14.63
C LYS A 9 -6.36 43.71 -16.11
N ILE A 10 -5.21 43.10 -16.43
CA ILE A 10 -4.68 43.07 -17.80
C ILE A 10 -5.20 41.85 -18.58
N HIS A 11 -5.43 40.72 -17.92
CA HIS A 11 -5.96 39.51 -18.55
C HIS A 11 -6.89 38.69 -17.61
N PRO A 12 -8.12 39.17 -17.36
CA PRO A 12 -9.05 38.52 -16.42
C PRO A 12 -9.43 37.08 -16.82
N GLN A 13 -9.41 36.75 -18.12
CA GLN A 13 -9.71 35.40 -18.60
C GLN A 13 -8.57 34.39 -18.32
N SER A 14 -7.31 34.83 -18.34
CA SER A 14 -6.15 33.95 -18.18
C SER A 14 -5.95 33.48 -16.73
N TYR A 15 -6.25 34.34 -15.75
CA TYR A 15 -6.17 34.00 -14.33
C TYR A 15 -7.25 33.00 -13.91
N ASN A 16 -8.48 33.21 -14.40
CA ASN A 16 -9.60 32.32 -14.14
C ASN A 16 -9.33 30.91 -14.72
N VAL A 17 -8.82 30.81 -15.95
CA VAL A 17 -8.51 29.50 -16.57
C VAL A 17 -7.45 28.71 -15.79
N THR A 18 -6.44 29.37 -15.19
CA THR A 18 -5.42 28.69 -14.38
C THR A 18 -5.99 28.16 -13.06
N LEU A 19 -6.77 28.98 -12.34
CA LEU A 19 -7.46 28.55 -11.11
C LEU A 19 -8.43 27.40 -11.37
N TYR A 20 -9.25 27.48 -12.42
CA TYR A 20 -10.17 26.41 -12.80
C TYR A 20 -9.43 25.10 -13.12
N LYS A 21 -8.29 25.17 -13.82
CA LYS A 21 -7.46 23.99 -14.10
C LYS A 21 -6.85 23.37 -12.83
N GLU A 22 -6.41 24.20 -11.89
CA GLU A 22 -5.88 23.72 -10.60
C GLU A 22 -6.97 23.04 -9.76
N GLU A 23 -8.17 23.61 -9.71
CA GLU A 23 -9.31 23.02 -8.99
C GLU A 23 -9.79 21.71 -9.62
N LEU A 24 -9.86 21.64 -10.95
CA LEU A 24 -10.15 20.41 -11.69
C LEU A 24 -9.12 19.31 -11.39
N ASN A 25 -7.83 19.63 -11.49
CA ASN A 25 -6.75 18.68 -11.18
C ASN A 25 -6.79 18.21 -9.71
N LYS A 26 -7.09 19.09 -8.75
CA LYS A 26 -7.26 18.72 -7.34
C LYS A 26 -8.44 17.78 -7.15
N LYS A 27 -9.57 18.06 -7.80
CA LYS A 27 -10.79 17.25 -7.70
C LYS A 27 -10.59 15.88 -8.35
N GLU A 28 -9.98 15.81 -9.52
CA GLU A 28 -9.64 14.55 -10.20
C GLU A 28 -8.69 13.71 -9.36
N LYS A 29 -7.62 14.32 -8.82
CA LYS A 29 -6.68 13.63 -7.93
C LYS A 29 -7.36 13.13 -6.65
N SER A 30 -8.27 13.91 -6.07
CA SER A 30 -9.04 13.52 -4.89
C SER A 30 -9.97 12.33 -5.18
N ASN A 31 -10.67 12.37 -6.30
CA ASN A 31 -11.58 11.29 -6.71
C ASN A 31 -10.81 10.01 -7.01
N PHE A 32 -9.65 10.12 -7.64
CA PHE A 32 -8.77 8.98 -7.91
C PHE A 32 -8.27 8.34 -6.62
N ASN A 33 -7.78 9.15 -5.67
CA ASN A 33 -7.37 8.67 -4.35
C ASN A 33 -8.51 7.97 -3.58
N ALA A 34 -9.74 8.48 -3.70
CA ALA A 34 -10.91 7.87 -3.05
C ALA A 34 -11.23 6.49 -3.65
N LEU A 35 -11.14 6.35 -4.98
CA LEU A 35 -11.34 5.09 -5.66
C LEU A 35 -10.24 4.07 -5.35
N GLU A 36 -8.98 4.48 -5.32
CA GLU A 36 -7.85 3.62 -4.93
C GLU A 36 -8.03 3.11 -3.50
N ASN A 37 -8.35 4.00 -2.56
CA ASN A 37 -8.61 3.62 -1.18
C ASN A 37 -9.80 2.66 -1.07
N LEU A 38 -10.85 2.85 -1.86
CA LEU A 38 -11.99 1.94 -1.88
C LEU A 38 -11.57 0.55 -2.38
N LEU A 39 -10.87 0.47 -3.53
CA LEU A 39 -10.45 -0.80 -4.12
C LEU A 39 -9.50 -1.58 -3.20
N LEU A 40 -8.54 -0.91 -2.58
CA LEU A 40 -7.60 -1.55 -1.64
C LEU A 40 -8.28 -2.05 -0.36
N ASN A 41 -9.36 -1.38 0.08
CA ASN A 41 -10.10 -1.75 1.29
C ASN A 41 -11.27 -2.72 1.03
N LEU A 42 -11.73 -2.86 -0.21
CA LEU A 42 -12.68 -3.91 -0.60
C LEU A 42 -12.02 -5.28 -0.76
N SER A 43 -10.69 -5.32 -0.90
CA SER A 43 -9.94 -6.58 -0.93
C SER A 43 -10.09 -7.34 0.39
N THR A 44 -10.42 -8.63 0.30
CA THR A 44 -10.43 -9.56 1.44
C THR A 44 -9.03 -10.02 1.82
N ASP A 45 -8.07 -9.92 0.89
CA ASP A 45 -6.67 -10.22 1.16
C ASP A 45 -6.01 -9.02 1.84
N GLY A 46 -5.11 -9.31 2.77
CA GLY A 46 -4.28 -8.31 3.41
C GLY A 46 -3.31 -7.72 2.39
N ILE A 47 -3.20 -6.39 2.37
CA ILE A 47 -2.27 -5.68 1.49
C ILE A 47 -1.38 -4.81 2.35
N ILE A 48 -0.08 -4.94 2.19
CA ILE A 48 0.90 -3.98 2.73
C ILE A 48 1.82 -3.47 1.63
N VAL A 49 2.24 -2.22 1.76
CA VAL A 49 3.29 -1.62 0.94
C VAL A 49 4.43 -1.23 1.84
N VAL A 50 5.63 -1.65 1.46
CA VAL A 50 6.84 -1.34 2.21
C VAL A 50 7.82 -0.56 1.34
N ASP A 51 8.64 0.26 1.97
CA ASP A 51 9.76 0.92 1.31
C ASP A 51 10.92 -0.07 1.05
N ARG A 52 11.98 0.44 0.41
CA ARG A 52 13.20 -0.32 0.10
C ARG A 52 13.96 -0.86 1.33
N PHE A 53 13.63 -0.40 2.52
CA PHE A 53 14.24 -0.83 3.78
C PHE A 53 13.30 -1.76 4.57
N GLY A 54 12.11 -2.06 4.04
CA GLY A 54 11.13 -2.94 4.66
C GLY A 54 10.26 -2.25 5.71
N TYR A 55 10.21 -0.91 5.76
CA TYR A 55 9.25 -0.22 6.63
C TYR A 55 7.89 -0.11 5.93
N ILE A 56 6.83 -0.46 6.64
CA ILE A 56 5.45 -0.40 6.15
C ILE A 56 5.06 1.07 5.95
N GLN A 57 4.75 1.43 4.71
CA GLN A 57 4.22 2.74 4.32
C GLN A 57 2.69 2.74 4.26
N TYR A 58 2.09 1.58 4.00
CA TYR A 58 0.64 1.38 3.90
C TYR A 58 0.24 -0.03 4.33
N SER A 59 -0.94 -0.16 4.94
CA SER A 59 -1.65 -1.42 5.14
C SER A 59 -3.16 -1.21 4.97
N ASN A 60 -3.86 -2.13 4.34
CA ASN A 60 -5.33 -2.09 4.27
C ASN A 60 -5.99 -2.66 5.54
N TYR A 61 -7.31 -2.54 5.63
CA TYR A 61 -8.09 -3.08 6.75
C TYR A 61 -8.04 -4.60 6.86
N ALA A 62 -8.06 -5.33 5.75
CA ALA A 62 -7.98 -6.80 5.78
C ALA A 62 -6.68 -7.28 6.46
N PHE A 63 -5.54 -6.65 6.19
CA PHE A 63 -4.29 -6.99 6.89
C PHE A 63 -4.35 -6.65 8.38
N SER A 64 -5.00 -5.54 8.74
CA SER A 64 -5.24 -5.15 10.13
C SER A 64 -6.09 -6.20 10.86
N GLU A 65 -7.12 -6.75 10.21
CA GLU A 65 -7.97 -7.81 10.77
C GLU A 65 -7.20 -9.13 10.96
N ILE A 66 -6.43 -9.55 9.96
CA ILE A 66 -5.64 -10.78 10.03
C ILE A 66 -4.58 -10.63 11.13
N SER A 67 -3.80 -9.56 11.13
CA SER A 67 -2.67 -9.37 12.05
C SER A 67 -3.09 -8.88 13.44
N LYS A 68 -4.32 -8.39 13.60
CA LYS A 68 -4.86 -7.75 14.81
C LYS A 68 -4.13 -6.47 15.23
N TYR A 69 -3.23 -5.95 14.41
CA TYR A 69 -2.63 -4.64 14.59
C TYR A 69 -3.48 -3.57 13.91
N SER A 70 -3.59 -2.38 14.49
CA SER A 70 -4.18 -1.24 13.77
C SER A 70 -3.26 -0.76 12.65
N VAL A 71 -3.84 -0.20 11.60
CA VAL A 71 -3.10 0.40 10.47
C VAL A 71 -2.10 1.45 10.94
N GLU A 72 -2.46 2.26 11.94
CA GLU A 72 -1.60 3.29 12.52
C GLU A 72 -0.39 2.69 13.26
N THR A 73 -0.60 1.55 13.93
CA THR A 73 0.46 0.86 14.67
C THR A 73 1.47 0.25 13.72
N LEU A 74 1.01 -0.27 12.58
CA LEU A 74 1.83 -0.88 11.53
C LEU A 74 2.68 0.14 10.78
N LYS A 75 2.19 1.37 10.62
CA LYS A 75 2.89 2.41 9.88
C LYS A 75 4.30 2.66 10.43
N ASN A 76 5.27 2.69 9.53
CA ASN A 76 6.70 2.84 9.81
C ASN A 76 7.30 1.74 10.72
N LYS A 77 6.66 0.58 10.83
CA LYS A 77 7.27 -0.61 11.46
C LYS A 77 7.94 -1.47 10.40
N LEU A 78 8.98 -2.19 10.81
CA LEU A 78 9.56 -3.24 9.98
C LEU A 78 8.52 -4.35 9.80
N PHE A 79 8.33 -4.79 8.56
CA PHE A 79 7.36 -5.84 8.26
C PHE A 79 7.89 -7.25 8.59
N TYR A 80 9.21 -7.48 8.44
CA TYR A 80 9.83 -8.80 8.60
C TYR A 80 9.53 -9.48 9.95
N PRO A 81 9.55 -8.78 11.11
CA PRO A 81 9.24 -9.40 12.40
C PRO A 81 7.82 -9.95 12.53
N LEU A 82 6.91 -9.59 11.63
CA LEU A 82 5.56 -10.14 11.60
C LEU A 82 5.53 -11.57 11.03
N PHE A 83 6.59 -12.05 10.37
CA PHE A 83 6.61 -13.35 9.72
C PHE A 83 7.71 -14.24 10.32
N VAL A 84 7.36 -15.49 10.64
CA VAL A 84 8.25 -16.41 11.37
C VAL A 84 9.47 -16.82 10.54
N ARG A 85 9.30 -17.02 9.22
CA ARG A 85 10.36 -17.53 8.33
C ARG A 85 10.89 -16.45 7.38
N SER A 86 10.75 -15.17 7.75
CA SER A 86 11.12 -14.02 6.91
C SER A 86 12.57 -14.05 6.41
N ASN A 87 13.47 -14.68 7.17
CA ASN A 87 14.90 -14.76 6.86
C ASN A 87 15.19 -15.59 5.60
N GLU A 88 14.27 -16.48 5.21
CA GLU A 88 14.40 -17.35 4.05
C GLU A 88 14.06 -16.63 2.73
N TRP A 89 13.44 -15.44 2.80
CA TRP A 89 12.93 -14.72 1.63
C TRP A 89 14.02 -14.04 0.79
N SER A 90 15.25 -13.97 1.32
CA SER A 90 16.41 -13.29 0.70
C SER A 90 16.93 -13.96 -0.57
N GLN A 91 16.43 -15.15 -0.93
CA GLN A 91 16.94 -15.96 -2.04
C GLN A 91 16.14 -15.84 -3.36
N HIS A 92 15.11 -15.00 -3.42
CA HIS A 92 14.23 -14.95 -4.59
C HIS A 92 14.41 -13.66 -5.39
N SER A 93 15.29 -13.70 -6.38
CA SER A 93 15.52 -12.66 -7.39
C SER A 93 14.56 -12.84 -8.59
N GLY A 94 13.25 -12.65 -8.35
CA GLY A 94 12.19 -12.78 -9.36
C GLY A 94 11.29 -11.55 -9.48
N LYS A 95 10.54 -11.43 -10.60
CA LYS A 95 9.53 -10.37 -10.84
C LYS A 95 8.30 -10.50 -9.94
N GLU A 96 8.02 -11.72 -9.52
CA GLU A 96 6.93 -12.08 -8.63
C GLU A 96 7.38 -13.29 -7.84
N THR A 97 7.07 -13.33 -6.55
CA THR A 97 7.46 -14.42 -5.68
C THR A 97 6.25 -14.82 -4.85
N LEU A 98 5.90 -16.10 -4.97
CA LEU A 98 4.91 -16.74 -4.13
C LEU A 98 5.64 -17.50 -3.02
N CYS A 99 5.33 -17.21 -1.77
CA CYS A 99 5.83 -17.96 -0.62
C CYS A 99 4.72 -18.23 0.39
N TYR A 100 5.00 -19.11 1.35
CA TYR A 100 4.12 -19.45 2.46
C TYR A 100 4.88 -19.19 3.77
N ASP A 101 4.20 -18.61 4.75
CA ASP A 101 4.78 -18.30 6.05
C ASP A 101 3.70 -18.34 7.15
N ASP A 102 4.13 -18.19 8.39
CA ASP A 102 3.28 -17.98 9.55
C ASP A 102 3.36 -16.50 9.95
N LEU A 103 2.23 -15.81 9.91
CA LEU A 103 2.09 -14.43 10.36
C LEU A 103 1.84 -14.42 11.88
N LEU A 104 2.68 -13.72 12.63
CA LEU A 104 2.54 -13.47 14.05
C LEU A 104 1.58 -12.29 14.30
N ALA A 105 0.37 -12.61 14.76
CA ALA A 105 -0.62 -11.61 15.14
C ALA A 105 -0.28 -10.94 16.49
N LEU A 106 -0.90 -9.78 16.76
CA LEU A 106 -0.68 -9.00 17.98
C LEU A 106 -0.91 -9.80 19.27
N ASP A 107 -1.86 -10.74 19.26
CA ASP A 107 -2.18 -11.59 20.40
C ASP A 107 -1.29 -12.85 20.50
N GLY A 108 -0.26 -12.95 19.66
CA GLY A 108 0.67 -14.07 19.63
C GLY A 108 0.20 -15.28 18.81
N ALA A 109 -0.99 -15.22 18.20
CA ALA A 109 -1.44 -16.27 17.31
C ALA A 109 -0.56 -16.37 16.05
N LEU A 110 -0.28 -17.59 15.61
CA LEU A 110 0.36 -17.85 14.33
C LEU A 110 -0.70 -18.17 13.28
N ILE A 111 -0.74 -17.36 12.22
CA ILE A 111 -1.73 -17.48 11.16
C ILE A 111 -1.00 -17.93 9.89
N PRO A 112 -1.28 -19.13 9.36
CA PRO A 112 -0.67 -19.56 8.11
C PRO A 112 -1.18 -18.67 6.98
N VAL A 113 -0.25 -18.13 6.21
CA VAL A 113 -0.51 -17.20 5.12
C VAL A 113 0.20 -17.60 3.84
N GLN A 114 -0.46 -17.34 2.72
CA GLN A 114 0.16 -17.29 1.40
C GLN A 114 0.52 -15.84 1.10
N ILE A 115 1.73 -15.60 0.60
CA ILE A 115 2.27 -14.26 0.38
C ILE A 115 2.70 -14.13 -1.08
N ILE A 116 2.15 -13.13 -1.76
CA ILE A 116 2.52 -12.76 -3.13
C ILE A 116 3.23 -11.41 -3.07
N ARG A 117 4.42 -11.35 -3.66
CA ARG A 117 5.26 -10.16 -3.66
C ARG A 117 5.34 -9.55 -5.06
N HIS A 118 5.11 -8.24 -5.15
CA HIS A 118 5.35 -7.44 -6.35
C HIS A 118 6.22 -6.22 -6.08
N ASN A 119 7.31 -6.06 -6.85
CA ASN A 119 8.18 -4.89 -6.72
C ASN A 119 7.57 -3.67 -7.44
N ILE A 120 7.54 -2.53 -6.76
CA ILE A 120 7.09 -1.26 -7.33
C ILE A 120 8.28 -0.58 -8.01
N LYS A 121 8.18 -0.35 -9.32
CA LYS A 121 9.18 0.38 -10.10
C LYS A 121 8.59 1.66 -10.66
N ILE A 122 9.23 2.79 -10.38
CA ILE A 122 8.91 4.10 -10.97
C ILE A 122 10.15 4.59 -11.71
N ASN A 123 10.03 4.84 -13.01
CA ASN A 123 11.13 5.24 -13.88
C ASN A 123 12.34 4.28 -13.75
N GLN A 124 12.08 2.98 -13.81
CA GLN A 124 13.07 1.89 -13.66
C GLN A 124 13.74 1.79 -12.28
N ASN A 125 13.50 2.73 -11.37
CA ASN A 125 13.99 2.68 -10.00
C ASN A 125 13.00 1.94 -9.10
N GLU A 126 13.50 0.96 -8.35
CA GLU A 126 12.71 0.30 -7.32
C GLU A 126 12.38 1.30 -6.20
N LYS A 127 11.09 1.44 -5.91
CA LYS A 127 10.57 2.36 -4.89
C LYS A 127 10.10 1.65 -3.64
N GLY A 128 9.76 0.37 -3.76
CA GLY A 128 9.24 -0.41 -2.66
C GLY A 128 8.68 -1.73 -3.16
N THR A 129 7.92 -2.39 -2.31
CA THR A 129 7.31 -3.69 -2.59
C THR A 129 5.89 -3.71 -2.06
N VAL A 130 4.96 -4.24 -2.86
CA VAL A 130 3.62 -4.63 -2.41
C VAL A 130 3.66 -6.09 -2.02
N TYR A 131 3.08 -6.41 -0.86
CA TYR A 131 2.79 -7.77 -0.46
C TYR A 131 1.27 -7.94 -0.37
N ILE A 132 0.78 -9.03 -0.97
CA ILE A 132 -0.58 -9.51 -0.84
C ILE A 132 -0.53 -10.75 0.05
N ILE A 133 -1.25 -10.72 1.16
CA ILE A 133 -1.22 -11.71 2.22
C ILE A 133 -2.61 -12.33 2.32
N LYS A 134 -2.68 -13.62 2.03
CA LYS A 134 -3.92 -14.39 2.08
C LYS A 134 -3.89 -15.31 3.27
N ASN A 135 -4.87 -15.19 4.17
CA ASN A 135 -5.09 -16.15 5.24
C ASN A 135 -5.55 -17.49 4.64
N ILE A 136 -4.78 -18.56 4.90
CA ILE A 136 -5.05 -19.90 4.38
C ILE A 136 -5.46 -20.89 5.48
N SER A 137 -5.80 -20.43 6.68
CA SER A 137 -6.25 -21.30 7.79
C SER A 137 -7.49 -22.14 7.45
N GLN A 138 -8.33 -21.67 6.51
CA GLN A 138 -9.54 -22.37 6.09
C GLN A 138 -9.33 -23.29 4.88
N LEU A 139 -8.15 -23.28 4.26
CA LEU A 139 -7.86 -24.25 3.21
C LEU A 139 -7.72 -25.61 3.89
N LYS A 140 -8.71 -26.49 3.66
CA LYS A 140 -8.61 -27.90 4.03
C LYS A 140 -7.34 -28.42 3.39
N ILE A 141 -6.33 -28.75 4.20
CA ILE A 141 -5.24 -29.58 3.76
C ILE A 141 -5.89 -30.91 3.41
N VAL A 142 -6.11 -31.16 2.13
CA VAL A 142 -6.43 -32.49 1.65
C VAL A 142 -5.10 -33.22 1.74
N GLU A 143 -4.82 -33.82 2.90
CA GLU A 143 -3.74 -34.78 3.03
C GLU A 143 -4.08 -35.97 2.12
N ASN A 144 -3.30 -36.13 1.05
CA ASN A 144 -3.26 -37.33 0.21
C ASN A 144 -2.19 -38.28 0.75
#